data_AF-A0A9N8H859-F1
#
_entry.id   AF-A0A9N8H859-F1
#
_cell.length_a   1.000
_cell.length_b   1.000
_cell.length_c   1.000
_cell.angle_alpha   90.00
_cell.angle_beta   90.00
_cell.angle_gamma   90.00
#
_symmetry.space_group_name_H-M   'P 1'
#
loop_
_entity.id
_entity.type
_entity.pdbx_description
1 polymer ?
#
loop_
_entity_poly.entity_id
_entity_poly.type
_entity_poly.pdbx_seq_one_letter_code
_entity_poly.pdbx_strand_id
1 'polypeptide(L)'
;MDLAMLGVVKRGKSHTMYERLSFWLAVVSSTAGQAIASSLQFNAQMTFFASRADPAIGGSYMTLLNTAANLGGTWPSSFVMWLVGVLTEEEHCHFDKKTKSNICVGRNRDPYVGMQVGSTLHGLLWIFFFQQHVYGLAKLPDDAWRTHLLDDDS
;
A
#
# COMPACT_ATOMS: atom_id res chain seq x y z
N MET A 1 8.59 -1.26 4.86
CA MET A 1 8.73 -1.98 6.15
C MET A 1 9.15 -3.43 5.92
N ASP A 2 8.56 -4.12 4.94
CA ASP A 2 8.84 -5.53 4.62
C ASP A 2 10.29 -5.86 4.22
N LEU A 3 11.02 -4.95 3.57
CA LEU A 3 12.44 -5.17 3.24
C LEU A 3 13.35 -5.21 4.49
N ALA A 4 12.99 -4.46 5.54
CA ALA A 4 13.71 -4.50 6.82
C ALA A 4 13.45 -5.82 7.55
N MET A 5 12.20 -6.30 7.52
CA MET A 5 11.82 -7.64 7.99
C MET A 5 12.53 -8.75 7.23
N LEU A 6 12.59 -8.68 5.90
CA LEU A 6 13.36 -9.62 5.06
C LEU A 6 14.86 -9.59 5.38
N GLY A 7 15.41 -8.41 5.70
CA GLY A 7 16.79 -8.25 6.15
C GLY A 7 17.07 -8.90 7.50
N VAL A 8 16.13 -8.78 8.45
CA VAL A 8 16.18 -9.45 9.77
C VAL A 8 16.03 -10.96 9.61
N VAL A 9 15.09 -11.43 8.79
CA VAL A 9 14.86 -12.85 8.51
C VAL A 9 16.07 -13.50 7.83
N LYS A 10 16.69 -12.84 6.84
CA LYS A 10 17.90 -13.37 6.18
C LYS A 10 19.14 -13.39 7.08
N ARG A 11 19.18 -12.57 8.14
CA ARG A 11 20.26 -12.58 9.13
C ARG A 11 20.10 -13.65 10.20
N GLY A 12 18.88 -14.16 10.43
CA GLY A 12 18.58 -15.18 11.43
C GLY A 12 19.08 -16.57 11.03
N LYS A 13 20.38 -16.79 11.16
CA LYS A 13 21.01 -18.10 11.02
C LYS A 13 21.77 -18.47 12.30
N SER A 14 21.20 -18.24 13.48
CA SER A 14 21.67 -18.84 14.73
C SER A 14 20.54 -19.05 15.74
N HIS A 15 20.45 -20.25 16.30
CA HIS A 15 19.33 -20.69 17.13
C HIS A 15 19.48 -20.20 18.59
N THR A 16 19.52 -18.89 18.81
CA THR A 16 19.65 -18.28 20.15
C THR A 16 18.38 -17.52 20.54
N MET A 17 17.94 -17.59 21.80
CA MET A 17 16.69 -16.99 22.32
C MET A 17 16.58 -15.47 22.03
N TYR A 18 17.70 -14.76 22.02
CA TYR A 18 17.77 -13.33 21.72
C TYR A 18 17.37 -13.00 20.27
N GLU A 19 17.75 -13.81 19.29
CA GLU A 19 17.39 -13.57 17.89
C GLU A 19 15.88 -13.76 17.66
N ARG A 20 15.27 -14.76 18.32
CA ARG A 20 13.81 -14.97 18.29
C ARG A 20 13.06 -13.77 18.86
N LEU A 21 13.52 -13.22 19.97
CA LEU A 21 12.92 -12.03 20.57
C LEU A 21 13.06 -10.81 19.64
N SER A 22 14.22 -10.62 19.03
CA SER A 22 14.46 -9.51 18.09
C SER A 22 13.56 -9.60 16.85
N PHE A 23 13.33 -10.82 16.33
CA PHE A 23 12.42 -11.06 15.22
C PHE A 23 10.98 -10.68 15.60
N TRP A 24 10.46 -11.19 16.71
CA TRP A 24 9.10 -10.88 17.16
C TRP A 24 8.90 -9.40 17.48
N LEU A 25 9.88 -8.74 18.10
CA LEU A 25 9.83 -7.29 18.34
C LEU A 25 9.85 -6.48 17.04
N ALA A 26 10.66 -6.87 16.06
CA ALA A 26 10.68 -6.25 14.74
C ALA A 26 9.32 -6.42 14.03
N VAL A 27 8.72 -7.61 14.13
CA VAL A 27 7.38 -7.87 13.59
C VAL A 27 6.36 -6.97 14.26
N VAL A 28 6.26 -6.99 15.58
CA VAL A 28 5.26 -6.21 16.34
C VAL A 28 5.41 -4.72 16.10
N SER A 29 6.63 -4.18 16.13
CA SER A 29 6.88 -2.76 15.87
C SER A 29 6.53 -2.35 14.44
N SER A 30 6.86 -3.19 13.45
CA SER A 30 6.49 -2.97 12.05
C SER A 30 4.98 -2.94 11.88
N THR A 31 4.26 -3.92 12.43
CA THR A 31 2.79 -3.99 12.32
C THR A 31 2.12 -2.83 13.05
N ALA A 32 2.63 -2.45 14.22
CA ALA A 32 2.13 -1.29 14.97
C ALA A 32 2.34 0.02 14.20
N GLY A 33 3.53 0.23 13.63
CA GLY A 33 3.83 1.40 12.81
C GLY A 33 2.94 1.48 11.57
N GLN A 34 2.68 0.34 10.91
CA GLN A 34 1.78 0.27 9.77
C GLN A 34 0.34 0.61 10.15
N ALA A 35 -0.15 0.09 11.30
CA ALA A 35 -1.49 0.42 11.80
C ALA A 35 -1.64 1.91 12.07
N ILE A 36 -0.69 2.52 12.80
CA ILE A 36 -0.70 3.95 13.12
C ILE A 36 -0.69 4.79 11.83
N ALA A 37 0.19 4.47 10.88
CA ALA A 37 0.26 5.20 9.61
C ALA A 37 -1.08 5.14 8.85
N SER A 38 -1.71 3.97 8.79
CA SER A 38 -3.00 3.80 8.10
C SER A 38 -4.12 4.61 8.76
N SER A 39 -4.18 4.63 10.10
CA SER A 39 -5.14 5.45 10.84
C SER A 39 -4.92 6.94 10.64
N LEU A 40 -3.66 7.40 10.64
CA LEU A 40 -3.32 8.80 10.40
C LEU A 40 -3.69 9.25 8.99
N GLN A 41 -3.44 8.41 7.97
CA GLN A 41 -3.81 8.69 6.58
C GLN A 41 -5.32 8.88 6.45
N PHE A 42 -6.10 7.96 7.01
CA PHE A 42 -7.57 8.03 6.98
C PHE A 42 -8.08 9.28 7.70
N ASN A 43 -7.60 9.55 8.91
CA ASN A 43 -8.01 10.72 9.68
C ASN A 43 -7.61 12.04 8.97
N ALA A 44 -6.41 12.13 8.41
CA ALA A 44 -5.96 13.33 7.70
C ALA A 44 -6.82 13.63 6.46
N GLN A 45 -7.17 12.60 5.68
CA GLN A 45 -8.10 12.73 4.56
C GLN A 45 -9.46 13.22 5.05
N MET A 46 -9.99 12.58 6.10
CA MET A 46 -11.30 12.91 6.65
C MET A 46 -11.37 14.34 7.19
N THR A 47 -10.33 14.80 7.91
CA THR A 47 -10.25 16.18 8.40
C THR A 47 -10.13 17.18 7.26
N PHE A 48 -9.37 16.87 6.21
CA PHE A 48 -9.26 17.75 5.04
C PHE A 48 -10.61 17.93 4.33
N PHE A 49 -11.31 16.82 4.03
CA PHE A 49 -12.63 16.90 3.41
C PHE A 49 -13.66 17.56 4.32
N ALA A 50 -13.63 17.31 5.63
CA ALA A 50 -14.52 17.96 6.58
C ALA A 50 -14.26 19.47 6.69
N SER A 51 -13.00 19.91 6.63
CA SER A 51 -12.65 21.34 6.66
C SER A 51 -13.07 22.10 5.40
N ARG A 52 -13.17 21.41 4.25
CA ARG A 52 -13.50 22.00 2.95
C ARG A 52 -14.94 21.73 2.50
N ALA A 53 -15.67 20.83 3.14
CA ALA A 53 -17.07 20.55 2.84
C ALA A 53 -18.01 21.53 3.56
N ASP A 54 -19.08 21.93 2.88
CA ASP A 54 -20.10 22.79 3.46
C ASP A 54 -20.78 22.15 4.68
N PRO A 55 -21.03 22.91 5.77
CA PRO A 55 -21.69 22.43 6.98
C PRO A 55 -23.06 21.77 6.72
N ALA A 56 -23.73 22.14 5.63
CA ALA A 56 -25.03 21.60 5.24
C ALA A 56 -24.98 20.20 4.61
N ILE A 57 -23.84 19.75 4.06
CA ILE A 57 -23.70 18.49 3.29
C ILE A 57 -22.66 17.53 3.94
N GLY A 58 -22.17 17.85 5.14
CA GLY A 58 -21.14 17.07 5.84
C GLY A 58 -21.47 15.58 6.02
N GLY A 59 -22.74 15.23 6.25
CA GLY A 59 -23.17 13.82 6.42
C GLY A 59 -23.10 12.97 5.15
N SER A 60 -23.43 13.58 3.99
CA SER A 60 -23.36 12.90 2.69
C SER A 60 -21.91 12.70 2.25
N TYR A 61 -21.04 13.69 2.49
CA TYR A 61 -19.59 13.56 2.24
C TYR A 61 -18.96 12.48 3.11
N MET A 62 -19.27 12.43 4.41
CA MET A 62 -18.79 11.39 5.33
C MET A 62 -19.17 9.98 4.87
N THR A 63 -20.38 9.81 4.34
CA THR A 63 -20.85 8.53 3.82
C THR A 63 -20.18 8.15 2.50
N LEU A 64 -20.09 9.09 1.54
CA LEU A 64 -19.43 8.85 0.25
C LEU A 64 -17.95 8.55 0.44
N LEU A 65 -17.28 9.22 1.37
CA LEU A 65 -15.90 8.93 1.77
C LEU A 65 -15.75 7.55 2.38
N ASN A 66 -16.67 7.09 3.23
CA ASN A 66 -16.65 5.72 3.72
C ASN A 66 -16.83 4.70 2.59
N THR A 67 -17.70 4.96 1.62
CA THR A 67 -17.85 4.10 0.44
C THR A 67 -16.58 4.09 -0.40
N ALA A 68 -16.03 5.27 -0.71
CA ALA A 68 -14.81 5.41 -1.49
C ALA A 68 -13.59 4.79 -0.79
N ALA A 69 -13.48 4.91 0.54
CA ALA A 69 -12.42 4.30 1.34
C ALA A 69 -12.53 2.77 1.34
N ASN A 70 -13.73 2.21 1.51
CA ASN A 70 -13.95 0.76 1.45
C ASN A 70 -13.68 0.17 0.05
N LEU A 71 -13.99 0.92 -1.00
CA LEU A 71 -13.68 0.52 -2.39
C LEU A 71 -12.17 0.68 -2.71
N GLY A 72 -11.59 1.78 -2.24
CA GLY A 72 -10.17 2.12 -2.39
C GLY A 72 -9.23 1.19 -1.62
N GLY A 73 -9.70 0.53 -0.57
CA GLY A 73 -8.93 -0.47 0.17
C GLY A 73 -8.89 -1.85 -0.50
N THR A 74 -9.86 -2.17 -1.36
CA THR A 74 -10.04 -3.53 -1.90
C THR A 74 -9.51 -3.70 -3.33
N TRP A 75 -9.62 -2.68 -4.18
CA TRP A 75 -9.12 -2.73 -5.55
C TRP A 75 -7.62 -3.05 -5.72
N PRO A 76 -6.67 -2.66 -4.82
CA PRO A 76 -5.25 -2.91 -5.07
C PRO A 76 -4.93 -4.39 -4.95
N SER A 77 -5.61 -5.11 -4.04
CA SER A 77 -5.40 -6.55 -3.84
C SER A 77 -5.79 -7.35 -5.08
N SER A 78 -6.93 -7.01 -5.71
CA SER A 78 -7.35 -7.65 -6.96
C SER A 78 -6.37 -7.38 -8.10
N PHE A 79 -5.86 -6.16 -8.21
CA PHE A 79 -4.86 -5.79 -9.22
C PHE A 79 -3.54 -6.53 -9.02
N VAL A 80 -3.03 -6.60 -7.78
CA VAL A 80 -1.78 -7.30 -7.46
C VAL A 80 -1.93 -8.81 -7.72
N MET A 81 -3.06 -9.40 -7.35
CA MET A 81 -3.30 -10.83 -7.60
C MET A 81 -3.33 -11.16 -9.09
N TRP A 82 -3.94 -10.29 -9.90
CA TRP A 82 -3.87 -10.40 -11.35
C TRP A 82 -2.43 -10.28 -11.89
N LEU A 83 -1.66 -9.31 -11.38
CA LEU A 83 -0.26 -9.11 -11.75
C LEU A 83 0.62 -10.33 -11.39
N VAL A 84 0.38 -10.96 -10.23
CA VAL A 84 1.01 -12.23 -9.79
C VAL A 84 0.72 -13.34 -10.77
N GLY A 85 -0.53 -13.48 -11.21
CA GLY A 85 -0.88 -14.46 -12.24
C GLY A 85 -0.11 -14.26 -13.55
N VAL A 86 0.05 -13.02 -14.01
CA VAL A 86 0.78 -12.70 -15.26
C VAL A 86 2.28 -12.94 -15.14
N LEU A 87 2.86 -12.67 -13.96
CA LEU A 87 4.31 -12.74 -13.74
C LEU A 87 4.78 -14.10 -13.21
N THR A 88 3.87 -15.00 -12.85
CA THR A 88 4.21 -16.37 -12.48
C THR A 88 4.29 -17.22 -13.75
N GLU A 89 5.51 -17.52 -14.21
CA GLU A 89 5.74 -18.54 -15.22
C GLU A 89 5.39 -19.92 -14.63
N GLU A 90 4.55 -20.68 -15.33
CA GLU A 90 4.16 -22.02 -14.89
C GLU A 90 5.39 -22.94 -14.85
N GLU A 91 5.60 -23.60 -13.72
CA GLU A 91 6.67 -24.59 -13.58
C GLU A 91 6.29 -25.86 -14.36
N HIS A 92 7.10 -26.22 -15.36
CA HIS A 92 6.86 -27.39 -16.19
C HIS A 92 7.64 -28.59 -15.63
N CYS A 93 6.93 -29.54 -15.04
CA CYS A 93 7.49 -30.81 -14.59
C CYS A 93 7.41 -31.87 -15.70
N HIS A 94 8.53 -32.49 -16.02
CA HIS A 94 8.58 -33.64 -16.94
C HIS A 94 9.34 -34.80 -16.29
N PHE A 95 8.91 -36.03 -16.61
CA PHE A 95 9.56 -37.23 -16.10
C PHE A 95 10.79 -37.55 -16.95
N ASP A 96 11.97 -37.47 -16.34
CA ASP A 96 13.23 -37.83 -17.00
C ASP A 96 13.50 -39.33 -16.87
N LYS A 97 13.48 -40.02 -18.02
CA LYS A 97 13.67 -41.48 -18.08
C LYS A 97 15.10 -41.92 -17.75
N LYS A 98 16.09 -41.04 -17.91
CA LYS A 98 17.51 -41.35 -17.62
C LYS A 98 17.78 -41.37 -16.12
N THR A 99 17.22 -40.41 -15.40
CA THR A 99 17.41 -40.23 -13.95
C THR A 99 16.29 -40.92 -13.15
N LYS A 100 15.24 -41.43 -13.81
CA LYS A 100 14.02 -41.97 -13.18
C LYS A 100 13.42 -41.01 -12.15
N SER A 101 13.45 -39.71 -12.44
CA SER A 101 13.02 -38.64 -11.53
C SER A 101 12.20 -37.60 -12.29
N ASN A 102 11.26 -36.94 -11.60
CA ASN A 102 10.56 -35.79 -12.14
C ASN A 102 11.45 -34.56 -12.04
N ILE A 103 11.82 -33.98 -13.19
CA ILE A 103 12.59 -32.75 -13.27
C ILE A 103 11.61 -31.63 -13.57
N CYS A 104 11.48 -30.69 -12.63
CA CYS A 104 10.71 -29.48 -12.82
C CYS A 104 11.65 -28.35 -13.23
N VAL A 105 11.41 -27.81 -14.43
CA VAL A 105 12.19 -26.70 -14.98
C VAL A 105 11.32 -25.46 -14.87
N GLY A 106 11.43 -24.80 -13.71
CA GLY A 106 10.86 -23.48 -13.45
C GLY A 106 11.97 -22.48 -13.16
N ARG A 107 11.75 -21.21 -13.54
CA ARG A 107 12.66 -20.12 -13.15
C ARG A 107 12.53 -19.92 -11.64
N ASN A 108 13.55 -20.34 -10.91
CA ASN A 108 13.63 -20.35 -9.44
C ASN A 108 13.77 -18.93 -8.83
N ARG A 109 13.01 -17.96 -9.34
CA ARG A 109 13.04 -16.55 -8.92
C ARG A 109 11.65 -16.15 -8.49
N ASP A 110 11.45 -15.99 -7.18
CA ASP A 110 10.18 -15.60 -6.60
C ASP A 110 9.69 -14.27 -7.22
N PRO A 111 8.56 -14.27 -7.96
CA PRO A 111 8.05 -13.06 -8.62
C PRO A 111 7.70 -11.96 -7.60
N TYR A 112 7.40 -12.36 -6.36
CA TYR A 112 7.09 -11.49 -5.24
C TYR A 112 8.19 -10.44 -4.96
N VAL A 113 9.47 -10.82 -5.02
CA VAL A 113 10.57 -9.88 -4.73
C VAL A 113 10.68 -8.81 -5.81
N GLY A 114 10.48 -9.19 -7.08
CA GLY A 114 10.46 -8.24 -8.19
C GLY A 114 9.29 -7.26 -8.08
N MET A 115 8.11 -7.76 -7.76
CA MET A 115 6.91 -6.93 -7.55
C MET A 115 7.06 -5.96 -6.39
N GLN A 116 7.63 -6.41 -5.28
CA GLN A 116 7.83 -5.59 -4.10
C GLN A 116 8.74 -4.39 -4.41
N VAL A 117 9.82 -4.62 -5.16
CA VAL A 117 10.72 -3.55 -5.60
C VAL A 117 10.00 -2.59 -6.54
N GLY A 118 9.25 -3.11 -7.51
CA GLY A 118 8.47 -2.29 -8.44
C GLY A 118 7.44 -1.40 -7.73
N SER A 119 6.68 -1.97 -6.79
CA SER A 119 5.69 -1.24 -5.98
C SER A 119 6.35 -0.16 -5.11
N THR A 120 7.50 -0.47 -4.52
CA THR A 120 8.24 0.49 -3.69
C THR A 120 8.74 1.68 -4.52
N LEU A 121 9.29 1.43 -5.71
CA LEU A 121 9.75 2.48 -6.61
C LEU A 121 8.58 3.35 -7.08
N HIS A 122 7.45 2.73 -7.44
CA HIS A 122 6.25 3.46 -7.85
C HIS A 122 5.72 4.34 -6.71
N GLY A 123 5.69 3.84 -5.47
CA GLY A 123 5.30 4.62 -4.30
C GLY A 123 6.23 5.80 -4.02
N LEU A 124 7.54 5.63 -4.12
CA LEU A 124 8.51 6.71 -3.93
C LEU A 124 8.40 7.77 -5.03
N LEU A 125 8.23 7.35 -6.28
CA LEU A 125 8.03 8.25 -7.42
C LEU A 125 6.73 9.04 -7.28
N TRP A 126 5.65 8.38 -6.84
CA TRP A 126 4.38 9.03 -6.56
C TRP A 126 4.52 10.08 -5.47
N ILE A 127 5.14 9.73 -4.33
CA ILE A 127 5.35 10.68 -3.23
C ILE A 127 6.13 11.89 -3.74
N PHE A 128 7.25 11.70 -4.46
CA PHE A 128 8.05 12.81 -4.94
C PHE A 128 7.27 13.74 -5.89
N PHE A 129 6.50 13.17 -6.82
CA PHE A 129 5.76 13.94 -7.82
C PHE A 129 4.49 14.59 -7.25
N PHE A 130 3.64 13.81 -6.59
CA PHE A 130 2.36 14.29 -6.05
C PHE A 130 2.52 15.15 -4.80
N GLN A 131 3.59 15.00 -4.01
CA GLN A 131 3.81 15.87 -2.85
C GLN A 131 3.92 17.34 -3.27
N GLN A 132 4.51 17.64 -4.43
CA GLN A 132 4.57 19.00 -4.93
C GLN A 132 3.18 19.53 -5.31
N HIS A 133 2.36 18.71 -5.96
CA HIS A 133 0.99 19.07 -6.30
C HIS A 133 0.10 19.26 -5.06
N VAL A 134 0.18 18.35 -4.08
CA VAL A 134 -0.58 18.44 -2.83
C VAL A 134 -0.17 19.66 -2.02
N TYR A 135 1.13 19.96 -1.95
CA TYR A 135 1.61 21.17 -1.27
C TYR A 135 1.13 22.45 -1.97
N GLY A 136 1.04 22.43 -3.31
CA GLY A 136 0.41 23.48 -4.09
C GLY A 136 -1.05 23.67 -3.72
N LEU A 137 -1.84 22.57 -3.72
CA LEU A 137 -3.27 22.58 -3.37
C LEU A 137 -3.54 23.02 -1.93
N ALA A 138 -2.66 22.66 -0.99
CA ALA A 138 -2.75 23.05 0.41
C ALA A 138 -2.54 24.55 0.65
N LYS A 139 -1.85 25.26 -0.27
CA LYS A 139 -1.63 26.70 -0.19
C LYS A 139 -2.75 27.55 -0.77
N LEU A 140 -3.72 26.97 -1.48
CA LEU A 140 -4.84 27.75 -2.01
C LEU A 140 -5.70 28.29 -0.85
N PRO A 141 -6.08 29.59 -0.89
CA PRO A 141 -7.00 30.17 0.09
C PRO A 141 -8.34 29.41 0.05
N ASP A 142 -9.00 29.30 1.21
CA ASP A 142 -10.21 28.50 1.37
C ASP A 142 -11.36 28.96 0.46
N ASP A 143 -11.37 30.23 0.03
CA ASP A 143 -12.35 30.79 -0.90
C ASP A 143 -12.29 30.15 -2.31
N ALA A 144 -11.13 29.61 -2.74
CA ALA A 144 -11.02 28.92 -4.03
C ALA A 144 -11.81 27.59 -4.09
N TRP A 145 -12.27 27.10 -2.93
CA TRP A 145 -12.96 25.83 -2.78
C TRP A 145 -14.46 26.00 -2.49
N ARG A 146 -14.91 27.21 -2.16
CA ARG A 146 -16.32 27.53 -1.90
C ARG A 146 -17.02 27.89 -3.21
N THR A 147 -18.20 27.32 -3.42
CA THR A 147 -19.07 27.72 -4.53
C THR A 147 -19.81 29.01 -4.15
N HIS A 148 -19.60 30.09 -4.90
CA HIS A 148 -20.29 31.39 -4.76
C HIS A 148 -21.78 31.36 -5.15
N LEU A 149 -22.50 30.29 -4.79
CA LEU A 149 -23.91 30.10 -5.15
C LEU A 149 -24.87 30.99 -4.35
N LEU A 150 -24.38 31.76 -3.37
CA LEU A 150 -25.18 32.66 -2.53
C LEU A 150 -24.93 34.15 -2.81
N ASP A 151 -23.98 34.48 -3.69
CA ASP A 151 -23.68 35.87 -4.05
C ASP A 151 -24.56 36.40 -5.20
N ASP A 152 -25.36 35.54 -5.84
CA ASP A 152 -26.27 35.90 -6.95
C ASP A 152 -27.69 36.34 -6.50
N ASP A 153 -27.99 36.28 -5.19
CA ASP A 153 -29.34 36.57 -4.64
C ASP A 153 -29.43 37.91 -3.85
N SER A 154 -28.44 38.81 -3.95
CA SER A 154 -28.45 40.12 -3.27
C SER A 154 -28.54 41.34 -4.19
#